data_AF-A0A455XDZ0-F1
#
_entry.id   AF-A0A455XDZ0-F1
#
_cell.length_a   1.000
_cell.length_b   1.000
_cell.length_c   1.000
_cell.angle_alpha   90.00
_cell.angle_beta   90.00
_cell.angle_gamma   90.00
#
_symmetry.space_group_name_H-M   'P 1'
#
loop_
_entity.id
_entity.type
_entity.pdbx_description
1 polymer ?
#
loop_
_entity_poly.entity_id
_entity_poly.type
_entity_poly.pdbx_seq_one_letter_code
_entity_poly.pdbx_strand_id
1 'polypeptide(L)' 'MRRLQFPFALAGFLFLLGLAGVVTVASAGTEKYDYDPLGRLIRFINPQGLITRYIYDGVGNILRV' A
#
# COMPACT_ATOMS: atom_id res chain seq x y z
N MET A 1 -6.65 -5.08 27.25
CA MET A 1 -6.35 -3.64 27.06
C MET A 1 -6.22 -3.38 25.57
N ARG A 2 -7.15 -2.62 24.99
CA ARG A 2 -7.20 -2.27 23.55
C ARG A 2 -6.16 -1.20 23.22
N ARG A 3 -5.39 -1.43 22.15
CA ARG A 3 -5.06 -0.45 21.10
C ARG A 3 -4.32 -1.20 19.98
N LEU A 4 -5.08 -1.70 18.99
CA LEU A 4 -4.55 -2.08 17.69
C LEU A 4 -4.43 -0.79 16.85
N GLN A 5 -3.22 -0.33 16.63
CA GLN A 5 -2.88 0.58 15.54
C GLN A 5 -1.55 0.10 14.97
N PHE A 6 -1.61 -0.80 13.99
CA PHE A 6 -0.48 -1.19 13.16
C PHE A 6 -0.87 -0.92 11.70
N PRO A 7 -0.42 0.16 11.07
CA PRO A 7 -0.59 0.36 9.64
C PRO A 7 0.50 -0.44 8.90
N PHE A 8 0.46 -1.75 9.05
CA PHE A 8 1.35 -2.68 8.35
C PHE A 8 0.49 -3.76 7.69
N ALA A 9 -0.33 -3.37 6.71
CA ALA A 9 -0.79 -4.33 5.72
C ALA A 9 0.38 -4.60 4.77
N LEU A 10 1.35 -5.39 5.24
CA LEU A 10 2.39 -6.00 4.42
C LEU A 10 1.72 -7.14 3.64
N ALA A 11 0.88 -6.78 2.67
CA ALA A 11 0.34 -7.74 1.71
C ALA A 11 1.45 -8.09 0.73
N GLY A 12 2.31 -9.03 1.11
CA GLY A 12 3.33 -9.56 0.20
C GLY A 12 4.61 -9.99 0.89
N PHE A 13 4.56 -11.02 1.74
CA PHE A 13 5.79 -11.73 2.09
C PHE A 13 5.51 -13.22 2.37
N LEU A 14 6.23 -14.07 1.61
CA LEU A 14 6.47 -15.52 1.74
C LEU A 14 5.54 -16.52 1.01
N PHE A 15 5.77 -16.56 -0.30
CA PHE A 15 6.17 -17.74 -1.08
C PHE A 15 6.47 -19.05 -0.29
N LEU A 16 5.60 -20.05 -0.51
CA LEU A 16 5.90 -21.42 -0.98
C LEU A 16 6.30 -22.53 0.02
N LEU A 17 5.34 -23.43 0.28
CA LEU A 17 5.58 -24.87 0.36
C LEU A 17 4.68 -25.55 -0.67
N GLY A 18 5.32 -26.13 -1.68
CA GLY A 18 4.71 -26.54 -2.93
C GLY A 18 3.76 -27.73 -2.83
N LEU A 19 2.71 -27.68 -3.64
CA LEU A 19 2.20 -28.84 -4.35
C LEU A 19 1.68 -28.38 -5.72
N ALA A 20 1.81 -29.27 -6.69
CA ALA A 20 1.69 -29.06 -8.12
C ALA A 20 0.47 -28.27 -8.62
N GLY A 21 0.67 -27.53 -9.71
CA GLY A 21 -0.39 -27.19 -10.66
C GLY A 21 -0.73 -25.71 -10.73
N VAL A 22 -0.61 -25.16 -11.94
CA VAL A 22 -0.98 -23.79 -12.33
C VAL A 22 0.07 -22.75 -11.95
N VAL A 23 0.96 -22.46 -12.90
CA VAL A 23 1.58 -21.14 -12.99
C VAL A 23 0.43 -20.18 -13.33
N THR A 24 -0.26 -19.68 -12.31
CA THR A 24 -1.07 -18.49 -12.48
C THR A 24 -0.07 -17.40 -12.80
N VAL A 25 0.02 -16.97 -14.05
CA VAL A 25 0.62 -15.68 -14.39
C VAL A 25 -0.29 -14.63 -13.74
N ALA A 26 -0.09 -14.43 -12.44
CA ALA A 26 -0.59 -13.29 -11.75
C ALA A 26 0.06 -12.09 -12.47
N SER A 27 -0.77 -11.28 -13.12
CA SER A 27 -0.36 -9.94 -13.50
C SER A 27 -0.01 -9.23 -12.20
N ALA A 28 1.26 -9.27 -11.82
CA ALA A 28 1.79 -8.50 -10.72
C ALA A 28 1.85 -7.05 -11.21
N GLY A 29 0.70 -6.37 -11.20
CA GLY A 29 0.68 -4.96 -11.56
C GLY A 29 1.46 -4.15 -10.52
N THR A 30 2.10 -3.08 -10.99
CA THR A 30 3.00 -2.28 -10.17
C THR A 30 2.22 -1.27 -9.34
N GLU A 31 2.45 -1.26 -8.04
CA GLU A 31 2.01 -0.18 -7.16
C GLU A 31 3.03 0.96 -7.12
N LYS A 32 2.56 2.21 -7.07
CA LYS A 32 3.43 3.38 -6.93
C LYS A 32 3.02 4.19 -5.71
N TYR A 33 4.01 4.61 -4.94
CA TYR A 33 3.86 5.38 -3.72
C TYR A 33 4.73 6.61 -3.81
N ASP A 34 4.14 7.79 -3.65
CA ASP A 34 4.88 9.05 -3.55
C ASP A 34 4.74 9.62 -2.14
N TYR A 35 5.85 10.13 -1.63
CA TYR A 35 5.95 10.70 -0.30
C TYR A 35 6.35 12.17 -0.37
N ASP A 36 5.91 12.95 0.62
CA ASP A 36 6.45 14.29 0.83
C ASP A 36 7.83 14.25 1.52
N PRO A 37 8.53 15.39 1.65
CA PRO A 37 9.83 15.45 2.33
C PRO A 37 9.80 15.03 3.81
N LEU A 38 8.62 14.97 4.43
CA LEU A 38 8.41 14.50 5.80
C LEU A 38 8.15 12.98 5.86
N GLY A 39 8.17 12.29 4.72
CA GLY A 39 7.96 10.85 4.62
C GLY A 39 6.48 10.44 4.68
N ARG A 40 5.54 11.36 4.48
CA ARG A 40 4.10 11.07 4.51
C ARG A 40 3.60 10.71 3.11
N LEU A 41 2.76 9.69 3.01
CA LEU A 41 2.24 9.20 1.73
C LEU A 41 1.26 10.22 1.11
N ILE A 42 1.62 10.86 0.00
CA ILE A 42 0.77 11.87 -0.66
C ILE A 42 0.05 11.34 -1.90
N ARG A 43 0.53 10.23 -2.49
CA ARG A 43 -0.11 9.59 -3.64
C ARG A 43 0.13 8.08 -3.64
N PHE A 44 -0.94 7.34 -3.89
CA PHE A 44 -0.91 5.90 -4.15
C PHE A 44 -1.55 5.62 -5.52
N ILE A 45 -0.87 4.82 -6.34
CA ILE A 45 -1.40 4.31 -7.61
C ILE A 45 -1.45 2.79 -7.51
N ASN A 46 -2.63 2.23 -7.69
CA ASN A 46 -2.83 0.79 -7.65
C ASN A 46 -2.46 0.13 -9.00
N PRO A 47 -2.42 -1.21 -9.07
CA PRO A 47 -2.17 -1.96 -10.31
C PRO A 47 -3.11 -1.64 -11.47
N GLN A 48 -4.31 -1.15 -11.18
CA GLN A 48 -5.34 -0.77 -12.15
C GLN A 48 -5.19 0.68 -12.64
N GLY A 49 -4.18 1.42 -12.13
CA GLY A 49 -3.96 2.83 -12.43
C GLY A 49 -4.86 3.79 -11.66
N LEU A 50 -5.67 3.32 -10.70
CA LEU A 50 -6.48 4.18 -9.85
C LEU A 50 -5.59 4.93 -8.87
N ILE A 51 -5.87 6.23 -8.70
CA ILE A 51 -5.05 7.15 -7.91
C ILE A 51 -5.82 7.54 -6.65
N THR A 52 -5.18 7.37 -5.49
CA THR A 52 -5.61 7.94 -4.21
C THR A 52 -4.63 9.02 -3.80
N ARG A 53 -5.10 10.18 -3.33
CA ARG A 53 -4.24 11.30 -2.93
C ARG A 53 -4.54 11.71 -1.50
N TYR A 54 -3.51 11.88 -0.70
CA TYR A 54 -3.66 12.32 0.68
C TYR A 54 -3.18 13.74 0.82
N ILE A 55 -4.02 14.60 1.39
CA ILE A 55 -3.65 15.98 1.74
C ILE A 55 -3.55 16.04 3.25
N TYR A 56 -2.40 16.49 3.75
CA TYR A 56 -2.15 16.66 5.17
C TYR A 56 -2.13 18.14 5.55
N ASP A 57 -2.53 18.45 6.78
CA ASP A 57 -2.24 19.74 7.40
C ASP A 57 -0.78 19.84 7.88
N GLY A 58 -0.42 20.99 8.44
CA GLY A 58 0.93 21.25 8.96
C GLY A 58 1.29 20.44 10.21
N VAL A 59 0.34 19.77 10.86
CA VAL A 59 0.52 18.98 12.09
C VAL A 59 0.48 17.47 11.79
N GLY A 60 0.07 17.08 10.59
CA GLY A 60 0.04 15.68 10.13
C GLY A 60 -1.34 15.04 10.05
N ASN A 61 -2.43 15.79 10.22
CA ASN A 61 -3.77 15.25 10.05
C ASN A 61 -4.16 15.20 8.57
N ILE A 62 -4.91 14.17 8.16
CA ILE A 62 -5.45 14.07 6.80
C ILE A 62 -6.64 15.02 6.67
N LEU A 63 -6.51 16.01 5.79
CA LEU A 63 -7.59 16.89 5.37
C LEU A 63 -8.47 16.26 4.29
N ARG A 64 -7.88 15.44 3.40
CA ARG A 64 -8.58 14.84 2.26
C ARG A 64 -7.94 13.55 1.76
N VAL A 65 -8.79 12.68 1.21
CA VAL A 65 -8.49 11.48 0.41
C VAL A 65 -9.11 11.60 -0.98
#